data_AF-A0A7W4TMW2-F1
#
_entry.id   AF-A0A7W4TMW2-F1
#
_cell.length_a   1.000
_cell.length_b   1.000
_cell.length_c   1.000
_cell.angle_alpha   90.00
_cell.angle_beta   90.00
_cell.angle_gamma   90.00
#
_symmetry.space_group_name_H-M   'P 1'
#
loop_
_entity.id
_entity.type
_entity.pdbx_description
1 polymer ?
#
loop_
_entity_poly.entity_id
_entity_poly.type
_entity_poly.pdbx_seq_one_letter_code
_entity_poly.pdbx_strand_id
1 'polypeptide(L)'
;MCDTQGDDVRPPLDDDAALARAAAMGDRDAFAGLVERHGPSLYRYAHRLLRDPGRTDDCVQETFLAAWRALPRFRGDASVRTWLFTICRHEVYARSRDGGAHEVDLDTVRDRIQDLRADPARAGVEAALRDALDLALGVLPPRQRSAWLLREVEGLSYDEIAEVLGTTAAAVRGLLERARTALATALEGWQ
;
A
#
# COMPACT_ATOMS: atom_id res chain seq x y z
N MET A 1 -36.91 32.15 -24.09
CA MET A 1 -35.46 32.14 -24.33
C MET A 1 -34.92 30.96 -23.56
N CYS A 2 -34.26 30.04 -24.26
CA CYS A 2 -34.01 28.68 -23.80
C CYS A 2 -33.24 28.61 -22.49
N ASP A 3 -33.71 27.69 -21.64
CA ASP A 3 -33.04 27.14 -20.49
C ASP A 3 -31.68 26.55 -20.85
N THR A 4 -30.64 26.95 -20.14
CA THR A 4 -29.40 26.17 -20.01
C THR A 4 -29.22 25.87 -18.53
N GLN A 5 -30.07 24.99 -18.01
CA GLN A 5 -29.78 24.30 -16.78
C GLN A 5 -28.76 23.21 -17.16
N GLY A 6 -27.48 23.56 -17.00
CA GLY A 6 -26.40 22.59 -17.04
C GLY A 6 -26.64 21.63 -15.88
N ASP A 7 -27.20 20.47 -16.22
CA ASP A 7 -27.37 19.36 -15.29
C ASP A 7 -25.98 19.04 -14.74
N ASP A 8 -25.74 19.42 -13.49
CA ASP A 8 -24.52 19.14 -12.74
C ASP A 8 -24.53 17.64 -12.41
N VAL A 9 -24.33 16.83 -13.45
CA VAL A 9 -24.27 15.38 -13.34
C VAL A 9 -22.97 15.06 -12.64
N ARG A 10 -23.03 15.06 -11.31
CA ARG A 10 -21.96 14.59 -10.44
C ARG A 10 -21.52 13.22 -10.96
N PRO A 11 -20.21 13.02 -11.23
CA PRO A 11 -19.74 11.74 -11.73
C PRO A 11 -20.12 10.64 -10.74
N PRO A 12 -20.49 9.45 -11.23
CA PRO A 12 -20.85 8.36 -10.35
C PRO A 12 -19.65 8.07 -9.44
N LEU A 13 -19.91 7.93 -8.14
CA LEU A 13 -18.89 7.84 -7.11
C LEU A 13 -18.01 6.57 -7.25
N ASP A 14 -18.38 5.64 -8.13
CA ASP A 14 -17.67 4.40 -8.42
C ASP A 14 -16.71 4.47 -9.64
N ASP A 15 -16.70 5.57 -10.41
CA ASP A 15 -15.74 5.77 -11.52
C ASP A 15 -14.54 6.63 -11.08
N ASP A 16 -13.44 5.96 -10.77
CA ASP A 16 -12.17 6.61 -10.41
C ASP A 16 -11.68 7.61 -11.47
N ALA A 17 -11.83 7.28 -12.76
CA ALA A 17 -11.34 8.13 -13.83
C ALA A 17 -12.19 9.40 -13.96
N ALA A 18 -13.50 9.30 -13.77
CA ALA A 18 -14.38 10.47 -13.77
C ALA A 18 -14.13 11.35 -12.55
N LEU A 19 -13.99 10.77 -11.35
CA LEU A 19 -13.61 11.50 -10.14
C LEU A 19 -12.26 12.21 -10.31
N ALA A 20 -11.26 11.54 -10.89
CA ALA A 20 -9.95 12.14 -11.14
C ALA A 20 -10.02 13.31 -12.13
N ARG A 21 -10.82 13.21 -13.21
CA ARG A 21 -11.03 14.33 -14.15
C ARG A 21 -11.70 15.53 -13.49
N ALA A 22 -12.75 15.31 -12.69
CA ALA A 22 -13.43 16.38 -11.97
C ALA A 22 -12.50 17.05 -10.95
N ALA A 23 -11.81 16.24 -10.14
CA ALA A 23 -10.86 16.74 -9.16
C ALA A 23 -9.67 17.48 -9.80
N ALA A 24 -9.22 17.08 -11.00
CA ALA A 24 -8.19 17.80 -11.75
C ALA A 24 -8.62 19.23 -12.14
N MET A 25 -9.93 19.49 -12.23
CA MET A 25 -10.51 20.82 -12.45
C MET A 25 -10.79 21.59 -11.16
N GLY A 26 -10.42 21.04 -10.00
CA GLY A 26 -10.58 21.67 -8.69
C GLY A 26 -11.82 21.25 -7.90
N ASP A 27 -12.58 20.25 -8.38
CA ASP A 27 -13.70 19.68 -7.62
C ASP A 27 -13.20 18.95 -6.36
N ARG A 28 -13.50 19.52 -5.19
CA ARG A 28 -13.08 18.97 -3.90
C ARG A 28 -13.90 17.75 -3.49
N ASP A 29 -15.16 17.68 -3.87
CA ASP A 29 -16.04 16.57 -3.52
C ASP A 29 -15.69 15.33 -4.34
N ALA A 30 -15.33 15.52 -5.61
CA ALA A 30 -14.79 14.43 -6.44
C ALA A 30 -13.49 13.88 -5.85
N PHE A 31 -12.60 14.75 -5.36
CA PHE A 31 -11.37 14.30 -4.71
C PHE A 31 -11.64 13.62 -3.37
N ALA A 32 -12.58 14.11 -2.57
CA ALA A 32 -13.00 13.45 -1.34
C ALA A 32 -13.50 12.01 -1.62
N GLY A 33 -14.20 11.80 -2.74
CA GLY A 33 -14.58 10.46 -3.19
C GLY A 33 -13.38 9.55 -3.47
N LEU A 34 -12.30 10.06 -4.07
CA LEU A 34 -11.06 9.31 -4.25
C LEU A 34 -10.38 8.98 -2.89
N VAL A 35 -10.38 9.94 -1.95
CA VAL A 35 -9.83 9.73 -0.61
C VAL A 35 -10.58 8.64 0.13
N GLU A 36 -11.91 8.69 0.13
CA GLU A 36 -12.76 7.71 0.82
C GLU A 36 -12.55 6.29 0.28
N ARG A 37 -12.43 6.16 -1.05
CA ARG A 37 -12.27 4.86 -1.71
C ARG A 37 -10.89 4.26 -1.54
N HIS A 38 -9.84 5.06 -1.66
CA HIS A 38 -8.45 4.55 -1.71
C HIS A 38 -7.72 4.70 -0.37
N GLY A 39 -8.20 5.56 0.53
CA GLY A 39 -7.59 5.83 1.84
C GLY A 39 -7.35 4.58 2.68
N PRO A 40 -8.35 3.69 2.88
CA PRO A 40 -8.14 2.46 3.65
C PRO A 40 -7.05 1.55 3.07
N SER A 41 -6.96 1.43 1.74
CA SER A 41 -5.95 0.65 1.04
C SER A 41 -4.54 1.25 1.18
N LEU A 42 -4.42 2.56 0.99
CA LEU A 42 -3.15 3.27 1.16
C LEU A 42 -2.67 3.23 2.62
N TYR A 43 -3.58 3.39 3.58
CA TYR A 43 -3.27 3.27 5.00
C TYR A 43 -2.74 1.89 5.36
N ARG A 44 -3.44 0.81 4.97
CA ARG A 44 -2.96 -0.56 5.23
C ARG A 44 -1.58 -0.81 4.64
N TYR A 45 -1.37 -0.38 3.39
CA TYR A 45 -0.08 -0.54 2.71
C TYR A 45 1.04 0.24 3.42
N ALA A 46 0.83 1.52 3.73
CA ALA A 46 1.82 2.35 4.43
C ALA A 46 2.09 1.84 5.86
N HIS A 47 1.04 1.44 6.59
CA HIS A 47 1.15 0.91 7.95
C HIS A 47 2.03 -0.33 8.03
N ARG A 48 1.86 -1.26 7.08
CA ARG A 48 2.66 -2.49 6.99
C ARG A 48 4.12 -2.23 6.61
N LEU A 49 4.43 -1.07 6.03
CA LEU A 49 5.80 -0.69 5.68
C LEU A 49 6.48 0.13 6.79
N LEU A 50 5.76 1.07 7.42
CA LEU A 50 6.30 2.00 8.41
C LEU A 50 6.23 1.49 9.85
N ARG A 51 5.24 0.68 10.19
CA ARG A 51 5.00 0.11 11.54
C ARG A 51 4.90 1.16 12.66
N ASP A 52 4.46 2.36 12.30
CA ASP A 52 4.25 3.50 13.20
C ASP A 52 2.95 4.21 12.77
N PRO A 53 1.91 4.25 13.63
CA PRO A 53 0.63 4.85 13.27
C PRO A 53 0.73 6.34 12.89
N GLY A 54 1.47 7.14 13.66
CA GLY A 54 1.60 8.57 13.38
C GLY A 54 2.29 8.83 12.05
N ARG A 55 3.38 8.12 11.78
CA ARG A 55 4.08 8.21 10.48
C ARG A 55 3.23 7.68 9.32
N THR A 56 2.32 6.75 9.60
CA THR A 56 1.39 6.21 8.60
C THR A 56 0.35 7.25 8.21
N ASP A 57 -0.31 7.87 9.19
CA ASP A 57 -1.30 8.92 8.95
C ASP A 57 -0.69 10.07 8.14
N ASP A 58 0.48 10.56 8.56
CA ASP A 58 1.22 11.60 7.84
C ASP A 58 1.59 11.18 6.41
N CYS A 59 1.96 9.91 6.22
CA CYS A 59 2.30 9.37 4.90
C CYS A 59 1.10 9.35 3.96
N VAL A 60 -0.07 8.92 4.45
CA VAL A 60 -1.31 8.87 3.67
C VAL A 60 -1.79 10.29 3.35
N GLN A 61 -1.72 11.19 4.33
CA GLN A 61 -2.07 12.59 4.12
C GLN A 61 -1.19 13.24 3.05
N GLU A 62 0.13 13.12 3.16
CA GLU A 62 1.05 13.67 2.15
C GLU A 62 0.88 13.00 0.78
N THR A 63 0.54 11.70 0.74
CA THR A 63 0.19 11.01 -0.51
C THR A 63 -0.97 11.70 -1.20
N PHE A 64 -2.06 12.00 -0.49
CA PHE A 64 -3.21 12.67 -1.08
C PHE A 64 -2.94 14.14 -1.40
N LEU A 65 -2.16 14.86 -0.58
CA LEU A 65 -1.75 16.22 -0.90
C LEU A 65 -0.89 16.28 -2.17
N ALA A 66 0.05 15.34 -2.32
CA ALA A 66 0.84 15.18 -3.53
C ALA A 66 -0.02 14.80 -4.73
N ALA A 67 -0.98 13.88 -4.55
CA ALA A 67 -1.94 13.50 -5.58
C ALA A 67 -2.76 14.71 -6.05
N TRP A 68 -3.36 15.48 -5.14
CA TRP A 68 -4.12 16.69 -5.48
C TRP A 68 -3.30 17.68 -6.33
N ARG A 69 -2.04 17.92 -5.97
CA ARG A 69 -1.14 18.82 -6.71
C ARG A 69 -0.74 18.28 -8.08
N ALA A 70 -0.64 16.95 -8.22
CA ALA A 70 -0.21 16.28 -9.45
C ALA A 70 -1.36 15.94 -10.40
N LEU A 71 -2.60 15.87 -9.89
CA LEU A 71 -3.79 15.44 -10.62
C LEU A 71 -4.04 16.19 -11.93
N PRO A 72 -3.85 17.53 -12.03
CA PRO A 72 -4.01 18.24 -13.30
C PRO A 72 -3.06 17.77 -14.42
N ARG A 73 -1.97 17.07 -14.07
CA ARG A 73 -1.00 16.50 -15.01
C ARG A 73 -1.16 14.99 -15.19
N PHE A 74 -2.12 14.37 -14.51
CA PHE A 74 -2.37 12.94 -14.62
C PHE A 74 -2.99 12.62 -15.99
N ARG A 75 -2.29 11.82 -16.79
CA ARG A 75 -2.67 11.52 -18.18
C ARG A 75 -3.58 10.29 -18.32
N GLY A 76 -3.78 9.53 -17.25
CA GLY A 76 -4.52 8.26 -17.31
C GLY A 76 -3.74 7.11 -17.96
N ASP A 77 -2.40 7.21 -18.03
CA ASP A 77 -1.53 6.14 -18.53
C ASP A 77 -1.62 4.86 -17.66
N ALA A 78 -2.10 5.02 -16.42
CA ALA A 78 -2.35 3.97 -15.45
C ALA A 78 -3.70 4.19 -14.76
N SER A 79 -4.19 3.17 -14.03
CA SER A 79 -5.37 3.37 -13.18
C SER A 79 -5.05 4.38 -12.07
N VAL A 80 -6.08 5.11 -11.59
CA VAL A 80 -5.93 6.05 -10.47
C VAL A 80 -5.39 5.34 -9.23
N ARG A 81 -5.88 4.12 -8.97
CA ARG A 81 -5.40 3.26 -7.89
C ARG A 81 -3.89 2.99 -7.99
N THR A 82 -3.42 2.52 -9.15
CA THR A 82 -1.98 2.25 -9.39
C THR A 82 -1.15 3.52 -9.23
N TRP A 83 -1.61 4.63 -9.79
CA TRP A 83 -0.93 5.93 -9.67
C TRP A 83 -0.84 6.42 -8.21
N LEU A 84 -1.89 6.27 -7.41
CA LEU A 84 -1.87 6.62 -5.98
C LEU A 84 -0.86 5.76 -5.21
N PHE A 85 -0.78 4.45 -5.49
CA PHE A 85 0.24 3.59 -4.88
C PHE A 85 1.67 3.99 -5.29
N THR A 86 1.87 4.47 -6.52
CA THR A 86 3.16 5.01 -6.98
C THR A 86 3.59 6.22 -6.13
N ILE A 87 2.66 7.15 -5.86
CA ILE A 87 2.92 8.31 -4.99
C ILE A 87 3.20 7.83 -3.56
N CYS A 88 2.33 6.99 -3.01
CA CYS A 88 2.45 6.48 -1.64
C CYS A 88 3.77 5.76 -1.39
N ARG A 89 4.23 4.94 -2.35
CA ARG A 89 5.54 4.28 -2.25
C ARG A 89 6.68 5.28 -2.09
N HIS A 90 6.66 6.39 -2.83
CA HIS A 90 7.69 7.42 -2.69
C HIS A 90 7.65 8.06 -1.30
N GLU A 91 6.45 8.37 -0.78
CA GLU A 91 6.27 8.93 0.56
C GLU A 91 6.75 8.00 1.68
N VAL A 92 6.44 6.70 1.58
CA VAL A 92 6.91 5.67 2.50
C VAL A 92 8.43 5.57 2.45
N TYR A 93 9.02 5.53 1.25
CA TYR A 93 10.47 5.35 1.11
C TYR A 93 11.24 6.58 1.56
N ALA A 94 10.75 7.80 1.30
CA ALA A 94 11.31 9.02 1.84
C ALA A 94 11.39 8.96 3.37
N ARG A 95 10.28 8.63 4.04
CA ARG A 95 10.22 8.50 5.50
C ARG A 95 11.11 7.37 6.01
N SER A 96 11.18 6.24 5.33
CA SER A 96 12.00 5.10 5.78
C SER A 96 13.50 5.44 5.88
N ARG A 97 13.98 6.42 5.10
CA ARG A 97 15.38 6.88 5.13
C ARG A 97 15.71 7.74 6.36
N ASP A 98 14.73 8.46 6.87
CA ASP A 98 14.91 9.37 8.03
C ASP A 98 14.84 8.62 9.38
N GLY A 99 14.26 7.41 9.40
CA GLY A 99 14.01 6.65 10.63
C GLY A 99 15.16 5.75 11.10
N GLY A 100 16.27 5.68 10.35
CA GLY A 100 17.28 4.65 10.51
C GLY A 100 16.73 3.28 10.11
N ALA A 101 17.46 2.53 9.29
CA ALA A 101 17.10 1.15 9.02
C ALA A 101 17.10 0.40 10.36
N HIS A 102 15.93 0.09 10.90
CA HIS A 102 15.80 -0.95 11.92
C HIS A 102 16.04 -2.26 11.16
N GLU A 103 17.31 -2.61 10.97
CA GLU A 103 17.71 -3.97 10.63
C GLU A 103 17.27 -4.84 11.80
N VAL A 104 16.06 -5.38 11.70
CA VAL A 104 15.61 -6.37 12.65
C VAL A 104 16.32 -7.66 12.29
N ASP A 105 17.17 -8.12 13.21
CA ASP A 105 17.87 -9.38 13.10
C ASP A 105 16.87 -10.53 12.86
N LEU A 106 17.16 -11.34 11.83
CA LEU A 106 16.32 -12.46 11.40
C LEU A 106 16.18 -13.52 12.49
N ASP A 107 17.24 -13.75 13.28
CA ASP A 107 17.23 -14.75 14.35
C ASP A 107 16.31 -14.29 15.49
N THR A 108 16.43 -13.04 15.92
CA THR A 108 15.54 -12.43 16.91
C THR A 108 14.06 -12.48 16.52
N VAL A 109 13.73 -12.29 15.23
CA VAL A 109 12.34 -12.39 14.75
C VAL A 109 11.83 -13.83 14.78
N ARG A 110 12.67 -14.78 14.37
CA ARG A 110 12.33 -16.20 14.38
C ARG A 110 12.03 -16.71 15.79
N ASP A 111 12.83 -16.32 16.79
CA ASP A 111 12.58 -16.68 18.19
C ASP A 111 11.23 -16.15 18.68
N ARG A 112 10.89 -14.89 18.36
CA ARG A 112 9.57 -14.31 18.70
C ARG A 112 8.41 -15.02 18.00
N ILE A 113 8.58 -15.43 16.75
CA ILE A 113 7.57 -16.21 16.01
C ILE A 113 7.37 -17.59 16.67
N GLN A 114 8.45 -18.21 17.17
CA GLN A 114 8.37 -19.47 17.92
C GLN A 114 7.64 -19.29 19.26
N ASP A 115 7.90 -18.21 19.99
CA ASP A 115 7.19 -17.92 21.25
C ASP A 115 5.68 -17.75 21.03
N LEU A 116 5.28 -17.01 19.99
CA LEU A 116 3.87 -16.85 19.61
C LEU A 116 3.20 -18.19 19.29
N ARG A 117 3.96 -19.12 18.71
CA ARG A 117 3.48 -20.48 18.41
C ARG A 117 3.37 -21.34 19.68
N ALA A 118 4.24 -21.13 20.66
CA ALA A 118 4.26 -21.92 21.89
C ALA A 118 3.09 -21.59 22.84
N ASP A 119 2.47 -20.41 22.71
CA ASP A 119 1.29 -20.00 23.50
C ASP A 119 0.13 -19.44 22.65
N PRO A 120 -0.49 -20.23 21.75
CA PRO A 120 -1.63 -19.76 20.95
C PRO A 120 -2.90 -19.57 21.80
N ALA A 121 -2.95 -20.16 22.99
CA ALA A 121 -4.12 -20.15 23.87
C ALA A 121 -4.38 -18.76 24.49
N ARG A 122 -3.36 -17.92 24.65
CA ARG A 122 -3.50 -16.56 25.20
C ARG A 122 -4.07 -15.53 24.22
N ALA A 123 -3.76 -15.64 22.93
CA ALA A 123 -4.16 -14.66 21.91
C ALA A 123 -5.20 -15.22 20.91
N GLY A 124 -5.39 -16.54 20.89
CA GLY A 124 -6.09 -17.23 19.81
C GLY A 124 -5.14 -17.49 18.63
N VAL A 125 -5.28 -18.67 18.01
CA VAL A 125 -4.40 -19.14 16.92
C VAL A 125 -4.33 -18.14 15.76
N GLU A 126 -5.46 -17.53 15.41
CA GLU A 126 -5.55 -16.60 14.30
C GLU A 126 -4.81 -15.27 14.58
N ALA A 127 -4.89 -14.75 15.81
CA ALA A 127 -4.17 -13.53 16.19
C ALA A 127 -2.66 -13.79 16.22
N ALA A 128 -2.24 -14.92 16.80
CA ALA A 128 -0.83 -15.31 16.86
C ALA A 128 -0.23 -15.50 15.45
N LEU A 129 -0.99 -16.05 14.51
CA LEU A 129 -0.57 -16.16 13.10
C LEU A 129 -0.42 -14.78 12.43
N ARG A 130 -1.35 -13.84 12.69
CA ARG A 130 -1.25 -12.47 12.15
C ARG A 130 -0.02 -11.75 12.69
N ASP A 131 0.26 -11.87 13.99
CA ASP A 131 1.44 -11.28 14.61
C ASP A 131 2.74 -11.88 14.06
N ALA A 132 2.76 -13.21 13.88
CA ALA A 132 3.88 -13.90 13.24
C ALA A 132 4.11 -13.43 11.80
N LEU A 133 3.05 -13.28 11.01
CA LEU A 133 3.13 -12.74 9.65
C LEU A 133 3.64 -11.30 9.64
N ASP A 134 3.17 -10.45 10.54
CA ASP A 134 3.61 -9.05 10.62
C ASP A 134 5.09 -8.94 10.98
N LEU A 135 5.57 -9.80 11.89
CA LEU A 135 6.99 -9.95 12.19
C LEU A 135 7.80 -10.44 10.99
N ALA A 136 7.34 -11.49 10.31
CA ALA A 136 8.01 -12.05 9.13
C ALA A 136 8.04 -11.07 7.93
N LEU A 137 6.99 -10.28 7.73
CA LEU A 137 7.01 -9.20 6.73
C LEU A 137 8.07 -8.16 7.12
N GLY A 138 8.20 -7.85 8.41
CA GLY A 138 9.13 -6.88 8.97
C GLY A 138 10.62 -7.16 8.69
N VAL A 139 11.00 -8.39 8.35
CA VAL A 139 12.38 -8.73 7.99
C VAL A 139 12.67 -8.68 6.49
N LEU A 140 11.64 -8.66 5.66
CA LEU A 140 11.83 -8.59 4.22
C LEU A 140 12.47 -7.26 3.81
N PRO A 141 13.39 -7.24 2.83
CA PRO A 141 13.86 -6.01 2.22
C PRO A 141 12.67 -5.15 1.74
N PRO A 142 12.72 -3.81 1.88
CA PRO A 142 11.56 -2.94 1.63
C PRO A 142 10.89 -3.17 0.27
N ARG A 143 11.68 -3.39 -0.78
CA ARG A 143 11.16 -3.67 -2.13
C ARG A 143 10.45 -5.02 -2.24
N GLN A 144 10.91 -6.05 -1.53
CA GLN A 144 10.26 -7.36 -1.51
C GLN A 144 8.95 -7.30 -0.73
N ARG A 145 8.97 -6.66 0.46
CA ARG A 145 7.77 -6.41 1.27
C ARG A 145 6.71 -5.64 0.50
N SER A 146 7.11 -4.54 -0.14
CA SER A 146 6.23 -3.71 -0.95
C SER A 146 5.61 -4.48 -2.11
N ALA A 147 6.41 -5.24 -2.88
CA ALA A 147 5.89 -6.09 -3.97
C ALA A 147 4.86 -7.12 -3.46
N TRP A 148 5.16 -7.77 -2.34
CA TRP A 148 4.27 -8.77 -1.73
C TRP A 148 2.95 -8.15 -1.27
N LEU A 149 2.98 -7.00 -0.57
CA LEU A 149 1.78 -6.32 -0.11
C LEU A 149 0.89 -5.87 -1.28
N LEU A 150 1.49 -5.26 -2.31
CA LEU A 150 0.74 -4.81 -3.49
C LEU A 150 0.07 -5.99 -4.21
N ARG A 151 0.71 -7.16 -4.22
CA ARG A 151 0.17 -8.37 -4.86
C ARG A 151 -0.90 -9.07 -4.02
N GLU A 152 -0.52 -9.47 -2.81
CA GLU A 152 -1.30 -10.43 -2.00
C GLU A 152 -2.36 -9.74 -1.14
N VAL A 153 -2.15 -8.45 -0.80
CA VAL A 153 -3.11 -7.68 0.01
C VAL A 153 -3.95 -6.76 -0.87
N GLU A 154 -3.30 -6.03 -1.78
CA GLU A 154 -3.98 -5.00 -2.57
C GLU A 154 -4.41 -5.47 -3.97
N GLY A 155 -4.02 -6.69 -4.37
CA GLY A 155 -4.53 -7.38 -5.56
C GLY A 155 -4.01 -6.86 -6.90
N LEU A 156 -2.97 -6.03 -6.92
CA LEU A 156 -2.43 -5.46 -8.16
C LEU A 156 -1.84 -6.56 -9.07
N SER A 157 -1.94 -6.34 -10.38
CA SER A 157 -1.26 -7.15 -11.39
C SER A 157 0.25 -6.92 -11.37
N TYR A 158 1.02 -7.80 -12.02
CA TYR A 158 2.47 -7.65 -12.06
C TYR A 158 2.93 -6.41 -12.82
N ASP A 159 2.16 -5.98 -13.82
CA ASP A 159 2.44 -4.77 -14.59
C ASP A 159 2.16 -3.51 -13.77
N GLU A 160 1.04 -3.46 -13.03
CA GLU A 160 0.75 -2.36 -12.11
C GLU A 160 1.78 -2.26 -10.98
N ILE A 161 2.19 -3.41 -10.40
CA ILE A 161 3.26 -3.42 -9.39
C ILE A 161 4.58 -2.94 -9.99
N ALA A 162 4.88 -3.32 -11.24
CA ALA A 162 6.09 -2.88 -11.93
C ALA A 162 6.11 -1.36 -12.09
N GLU A 163 4.97 -0.77 -12.42
CA GLU A 163 4.79 0.68 -12.48
C GLU A 163 5.02 1.32 -11.10
N VAL A 164 4.32 0.85 -10.07
CA VAL A 164 4.45 1.35 -8.70
C VAL A 164 5.90 1.34 -8.22
N LEU A 165 6.61 0.23 -8.48
CA LEU A 165 7.99 0.02 -8.04
C LEU A 165 9.05 0.62 -8.97
N GLY A 166 8.66 1.19 -10.11
CA GLY A 166 9.57 1.70 -11.15
C GLY A 166 10.51 0.61 -11.67
N THR A 167 9.97 -0.54 -12.06
CA THR A 167 10.73 -1.71 -12.52
C THR A 167 9.97 -2.47 -13.62
N THR A 168 10.36 -3.71 -13.92
CA THR A 168 9.69 -4.56 -14.92
C THR A 168 8.87 -5.66 -14.25
N ALA A 169 7.83 -6.16 -14.92
CA ALA A 169 7.04 -7.29 -14.43
C ALA A 169 7.89 -8.55 -14.18
N ALA A 170 8.98 -8.74 -14.95
CA ALA A 170 9.95 -9.81 -14.71
C ALA A 170 10.70 -9.63 -13.38
N ALA A 171 11.13 -8.41 -13.06
CA ALA A 171 11.74 -8.12 -11.77
C ALA A 171 10.76 -8.26 -10.61
N VAL A 172 9.48 -7.89 -10.81
CA VAL A 172 8.41 -8.12 -9.82
C VAL A 172 8.24 -9.60 -9.50
N ARG A 173 8.20 -10.48 -10.51
CA ARG A 173 8.17 -11.94 -10.30
C ARG A 173 9.31 -12.39 -9.39
N GLY A 174 10.54 -11.96 -9.69
CA GLY A 174 11.69 -12.31 -8.86
C GLY A 174 11.62 -11.75 -7.43
N LEU A 175 11.04 -10.56 -7.22
CA LEU A 175 10.81 -10.01 -5.89
C LEU A 175 9.79 -10.83 -5.10
N LEU A 176 8.69 -11.24 -5.75
CA LEU A 176 7.65 -12.05 -5.14
C LEU A 176 8.13 -13.45 -4.79
N GLU A 177 8.87 -14.12 -5.68
CA GLU A 177 9.46 -15.43 -5.39
C GLU A 177 10.36 -15.36 -4.15
N ARG A 178 11.28 -14.39 -4.08
CA ARG A 178 12.15 -14.20 -2.91
C ARG A 178 11.36 -13.89 -1.64
N ALA A 179 10.33 -13.06 -1.74
CA ALA A 179 9.46 -12.75 -0.60
C ALA A 179 8.74 -14.01 -0.09
N ARG A 180 8.18 -14.85 -0.99
CA ARG A 180 7.52 -16.10 -0.63
C ARG A 180 8.49 -17.09 0.02
N THR A 181 9.70 -17.26 -0.53
CA THR A 181 10.72 -18.14 0.06
C THR A 181 11.10 -17.66 1.46
N ALA A 182 11.38 -16.37 1.64
CA ALA A 182 11.75 -15.82 2.94
C ALA A 182 10.62 -15.94 3.98
N LEU A 183 9.36 -15.68 3.58
CA LEU A 183 8.21 -15.85 4.45
C LEU A 183 7.96 -17.33 4.81
N ALA A 184 8.12 -18.24 3.85
CA ALA A 184 8.00 -19.67 4.10
C ALA A 184 9.02 -20.12 5.16
N THR A 185 10.29 -19.73 5.01
CA THR A 185 11.34 -20.05 6.00
C THR A 185 11.09 -19.40 7.36
N ALA A 186 10.63 -18.15 7.40
CA ALA A 186 10.32 -17.47 8.66
C ALA A 186 9.12 -18.08 9.41
N LEU A 187 8.17 -18.66 8.67
CA LEU A 187 6.93 -19.25 9.21
C LEU A 187 6.98 -20.79 9.24
N GLU A 188 8.16 -21.40 9.04
CA GLU A 188 8.34 -22.85 9.15
C GLU A 188 7.78 -23.38 10.48
N GLY A 189 6.84 -24.32 10.41
CA GLY A 189 6.18 -24.91 11.56
C GLY A 189 4.78 -24.37 11.90
N TRP A 190 4.29 -23.35 11.18
CA TRP A 190 2.88 -22.92 11.24
C TRP A 190 1.96 -23.63 10.21
N GLN A 191 2.50 -24.62 9.49
CA GLN A 191 1.76 -25.44 8.52
C GLN A 191 0.90 -26.51 9.19
#